data_AF-A0A9E2E081-F1
#
_entry.id   AF-A0A9E2E081-F1
#
_cell.length_a   1.000
_cell.length_b   1.000
_cell.length_c   1.000
_cell.angle_alpha   90.00
_cell.angle_beta   90.00
_cell.angle_gamma   90.00
#
_symmetry.space_group_name_H-M   'P 1'
#
loop_
_entity.id
_entity.type
_entity.pdbx_description
1 polymer ?
#
loop_
_entity_poly.entity_id
_entity_poly.type
_entity_poly.pdbx_seq_one_letter_code
_entity_poly.pdbx_strand_id
1 'polypeptide(L)' 'TVEPGIYLPGKFGVRIEDMLLITEKGSKNLTKVSK' A
#
# COMPACT_ATOMS: atom_id res chain seq x y z
N THR A 1 3.98 5.48 -4.20
CA THR A 1 3.18 4.35 -3.69
C THR A 1 3.67 4.00 -2.30
N VAL A 2 2.81 3.44 -1.46
CA VAL A 2 3.19 2.83 -0.19
C VAL A 2 2.83 1.36 -0.32
N GLU A 3 3.84 0.51 -0.48
CA GLU A 3 3.65 -0.87 -0.93
C GLU A 3 4.41 -1.93 -0.12
N PRO A 4 4.17 -2.03 1.20
CA PRO A 4 4.83 -3.04 2.02
C PRO A 4 4.48 -4.46 1.55
N GLY A 5 5.48 -5.33 1.54
CA GLY A 5 5.34 -6.73 1.16
C GLY A 5 6.03 -7.68 2.12
N ILE A 6 5.42 -8.84 2.32
CA ILE A 6 5.98 -9.99 3.02
C ILE A 6 6.03 -11.16 2.04
N TYR A 7 7.19 -11.82 1.98
CA TYR A 7 7.43 -12.94 1.07
C TYR A 7 7.92 -14.14 1.86
N LEU A 8 7.21 -15.27 1.73
CA LEU A 8 7.60 -16.56 2.28
C LEU A 8 8.11 -17.44 1.12
N PRO A 9 9.43 -17.68 1.02
CA PRO A 9 10.01 -18.50 -0.03
C PRO A 9 9.36 -19.89 -0.11
N GLY A 10 9.04 -20.33 -1.34
CA GLY A 10 8.42 -21.62 -1.60
C GLY A 10 6.95 -21.74 -1.15
N LYS A 11 6.34 -20.65 -0.66
CA LYS A 11 4.92 -20.61 -0.28
C LYS A 11 4.19 -19.52 -1.07
N PHE A 12 4.20 -18.30 -0.58
CA PHE A 12 3.50 -17.18 -1.21
C PHE A 12 4.12 -15.84 -0.78
N GLY A 13 3.73 -14.78 -1.47
CA GLY A 13 3.97 -13.41 -1.06
C GLY A 13 2.68 -12.61 -1.03
N VAL A 14 2.63 -11.62 -0.15
CA VAL A 14 1.54 -10.64 -0.08
C VAL A 14 2.17 -9.26 -0.13
N ARG A 15 1.61 -8.38 -0.94
CA ARG A 15 1.93 -6.96 -1.00
C ARG A 15 0.63 -6.19 -0.96
N ILE A 16 0.54 -5.20 -0.08
CA ILE A 16 -0.57 -4.24 -0.05
C ILE A 16 -0.05 -2.96 -0.64
N GLU A 17 -0.79 -2.34 -1.55
CA GLU A 17 -0.35 -1.13 -2.26
C GLU A 17 -1.40 -0.04 -2.17
N ASP A 18 -0.96 1.14 -1.72
CA ASP A 18 -1.75 2.37 -1.71
C ASP A 18 -1.06 3.47 -2.54
N MET A 19 -1.86 4.24 -3.29
CA MET A 19 -1.43 5.48 -3.91
C MET A 19 -1.84 6.68 -3.05
N LEU A 20 -0.87 7.52 -2.74
CA LEU A 20 -1.07 8.73 -1.94
C LEU A 20 -0.73 9.97 -2.76
N LEU A 21 -1.53 11.02 -2.60
CA LEU A 21 -1.20 12.38 -3.02
C LEU A 21 -0.61 13.15 -1.83
N ILE A 22 0.61 13.66 -1.97
CA ILE A 22 1.22 14.54 -0.98
C ILE A 22 0.62 15.94 -1.09
N THR A 23 0.34 16.55 0.06
CA THR A 23 -0.25 17.89 0.21
C THR A 23 0.55 18.66 1.26
N GLU A 24 0.33 19.97 1.37
CA GLU A 24 1.04 20.81 2.34
C GLU A 24 0.91 20.36 3.80
N LYS A 25 -0.19 19.69 4.16
CA LYS A 25 -0.51 19.28 5.54
C LYS A 25 -0.36 17.76 5.79
N GLY A 26 0.10 16.99 4.80
CA GLY A 26 0.20 15.53 4.91
C GLY A 26 -0.12 14.84 3.59
N SER A 27 -0.83 13.71 3.62
CA SER A 27 -1.15 12.91 2.43
C SER A 27 -2.64 12.54 2.34
N LYS A 28 -3.17 12.46 1.13
CA LYS A 28 -4.52 11.96 0.83
C LYS A 28 -4.42 10.57 0.19
N ASN A 29 -5.11 9.57 0.76
CA ASN A 29 -5.22 8.26 0.13
C ASN A 29 -6.17 8.31 -1.07
N LEU A 30 -5.69 7.84 -2.23
CA LEU A 30 -6.43 7.74 -3.48
C LEU A 30 -6.94 6.31 -3.74
N THR A 31 -6.37 5.32 -3.07
CA THR A 31 -6.82 3.93 -3.10
C THR A 31 -7.86 3.72 -1.99
N LYS A 32 -9.01 3.13 -2.32
CA LYS A 32 -10.03 2.73 -1.33
C LYS A 32 -10.39 1.26 -1.54
N VAL A 33 -10.09 0.45 -0.54
CA VAL A 33 -10.51 -0.96 -0.46
C VAL A 33 -11.50 -1.10 0.69
N SER A 34 -12.56 -1.88 0.48
CA SER A 34 -13.48 -2.25 1.56
C SER A 34 -12.79 -3.23 2.51
N LYS A 35 -13.11 -3.13 3.80
CA LYS A 35 -12.67 -4.10 4.82
C LYS A 35 -13.34 -5.45 4.63
#